data_AF-A0A8T5JDH6-F1
#
_entry.id   AF-A0A8T5JDH6-F1
#
_cell.length_a   1.000
_cell.length_b   1.000
_cell.length_c   1.000
_cell.angle_alpha   90.00
_cell.angle_beta   90.00
_cell.angle_gamma   90.00
#
_symmetry.space_group_name_H-M   'P 1'
#
loop_
_entity.id
_entity.type
_entity.pdbx_description
1 polymer ?
#
loop_
_entity_poly.entity_id
_entity_poly.type
_entity_poly.pdbx_seq_one_letter_code
_entity_poly.pdbx_strand_id
1 'polypeptide(L)'
;MIKTCVNCEKEKEHHAKGLCYGCYKKLKWQPKLASCKRCKRKLVIHAKKLCAGCYNHLFHADKSKQHYHRKSNNVDLKTYRKVTQTCVVCGFDKIVDLHHIDSNKENNSPKNLVGLCPNHHRMINNAKFRQEIFKTLKEKGFDLPLEQIMKS
;
A
#
# COMPACT_ATOMS: atom_id res chain seq x y z
N MET A 1 -20.72 -25.54 -9.09
CA MET A 1 -22.06 -26.14 -9.32
C MET A 1 -22.92 -25.82 -8.13
N ILE A 2 -24.01 -25.09 -8.34
CA ILE A 2 -24.96 -24.73 -7.28
C ILE A 2 -25.75 -25.98 -6.92
N LYS A 3 -25.75 -26.35 -5.64
CA LYS A 3 -26.48 -27.50 -5.10
C LYS A 3 -26.98 -27.18 -3.70
N THR A 4 -27.98 -27.92 -3.25
CA THR A 4 -28.52 -27.82 -1.88
C THR A 4 -27.51 -28.34 -0.87
N CYS A 5 -27.08 -27.49 0.07
CA CYS A 5 -26.14 -27.88 1.12
C CYS A 5 -26.77 -28.86 2.11
N VAL A 6 -26.16 -30.03 2.34
CA VAL A 6 -26.67 -31.07 3.25
C VAL A 6 -26.86 -30.58 4.70
N ASN A 7 -26.16 -29.52 5.11
CA ASN A 7 -26.23 -29.03 6.49
C ASN A 7 -27.12 -27.79 6.69
N CYS A 8 -27.25 -26.90 5.69
CA CYS A 8 -28.00 -25.66 5.87
C CYS A 8 -29.13 -25.48 4.88
N GLU A 9 -29.37 -26.50 4.04
CA GLU A 9 -30.50 -26.63 3.09
C GLU A 9 -30.63 -25.48 2.07
N LYS A 10 -29.67 -24.56 2.05
CA LYS A 10 -29.61 -23.45 1.10
C LYS A 10 -28.90 -23.89 -0.18
N GLU A 11 -29.42 -23.45 -1.32
CA GLU A 11 -28.76 -23.57 -2.62
C GLU A 11 -27.56 -22.63 -2.69
N LYS A 12 -26.37 -23.22 -2.72
CA LYS A 12 -25.10 -22.48 -2.77
C LYS A 12 -24.10 -23.24 -3.60
N GLU A 13 -23.01 -22.58 -3.97
CA GLU A 13 -21.85 -23.29 -4.49
C GLU A 13 -21.33 -24.30 -3.46
N HIS A 14 -21.27 -25.56 -3.89
CA HIS A 14 -20.72 -26.64 -3.09
C HIS A 14 -19.21 -26.64 -3.13
N HIS A 15 -18.62 -26.93 -1.98
CA HIS A 15 -17.19 -27.10 -1.87
C HIS A 15 -16.86 -28.60 -1.92
N ALA A 16 -16.90 -29.28 -0.77
CA ALA A 16 -16.61 -30.71 -0.68
C ALA A 16 -17.61 -31.40 0.27
N LYS A 17 -17.81 -32.72 0.08
CA LYS A 17 -18.67 -33.56 0.93
C LYS A 17 -20.14 -33.10 1.01
N GLY A 18 -20.68 -32.55 -0.08
CA GLY A 18 -22.08 -32.08 -0.12
C GLY A 18 -22.36 -30.82 0.73
N LEU A 19 -21.31 -30.13 1.20
CA LEU A 19 -21.45 -28.94 2.03
C LEU A 19 -21.11 -27.69 1.22
N CYS A 20 -21.87 -26.61 1.46
CA CYS A 20 -21.44 -25.28 1.05
C CYS A 20 -20.14 -24.90 1.79
N TYR A 21 -19.38 -23.95 1.25
CA TYR A 21 -18.11 -23.50 1.82
C TYR A 21 -18.20 -23.14 3.31
N GLY A 22 -19.25 -22.40 3.72
CA GLY A 22 -19.43 -21.99 5.11
C GLY A 22 -19.65 -23.17 6.07
N CYS A 23 -20.49 -24.13 5.69
CA CYS A 23 -20.73 -25.32 6.51
C CYS A 23 -19.50 -26.24 6.53
N TYR A 24 -18.80 -26.39 5.40
CA TYR A 24 -17.55 -27.14 5.33
C TYR A 24 -16.49 -26.55 6.29
N LYS A 25 -16.30 -25.23 6.26
CA LYS A 25 -15.33 -24.53 7.11
C LYS A 25 -15.65 -24.63 8.60
N LYS A 26 -16.93 -24.70 8.98
CA LYS A 26 -17.34 -24.86 10.38
C LYS A 26 -17.24 -26.31 10.86
N LEU A 27 -17.69 -27.25 10.05
CA LEU A 27 -17.92 -28.64 10.50
C LEU A 27 -16.77 -29.58 10.19
N LYS A 28 -16.00 -29.31 9.13
CA LYS A 28 -14.99 -30.25 8.61
C LYS A 28 -13.58 -29.68 8.56
N TRP A 29 -13.43 -28.36 8.52
CA TRP A 29 -12.11 -27.74 8.50
C TRP A 29 -11.48 -27.69 9.90
N GLN A 30 -10.59 -28.65 10.17
CA GLN A 30 -9.84 -28.76 11.42
C GLN A 30 -8.32 -28.68 11.12
N PRO A 31 -7.77 -27.47 10.92
CA PRO A 31 -6.39 -27.29 10.51
C PRO A 31 -5.43 -27.63 11.66
N LYS A 32 -4.34 -28.32 11.33
CA LYS A 32 -3.30 -28.66 12.32
C LYS A 32 -2.59 -27.39 12.81
N LEU A 33 -2.48 -27.26 14.13
CA LEU A 33 -1.71 -26.19 14.76
C LEU A 33 -0.24 -26.57 14.82
N ALA A 34 0.63 -25.64 14.48
CA ALA A 34 2.07 -25.79 14.59
C ALA A 34 2.72 -24.47 15.08
N SER A 35 3.96 -24.54 15.56
CA SER A 35 4.69 -23.36 16.01
C SER A 35 5.22 -22.55 14.82
N CYS A 36 5.00 -21.23 14.85
CA CYS A 36 5.52 -20.32 13.83
C CYS A 36 7.04 -20.16 13.96
N LYS A 37 7.80 -20.34 12.87
CA LYS A 37 9.27 -20.18 12.86
C LYS A 37 9.74 -18.84 13.43
N ARG A 38 8.99 -17.75 13.19
CA ARG A 38 9.34 -16.38 13.60
C ARG A 38 8.81 -16.01 14.99
N CYS A 39 7.49 -15.97 15.17
CA CYS A 39 6.89 -15.48 16.43
C CYS A 39 6.64 -16.57 17.48
N LYS A 40 6.98 -17.83 17.19
CA LYS A 40 6.88 -19.02 18.06
C LYS A 40 5.49 -19.38 18.59
N ARG A 41 4.47 -18.55 18.36
CA ARG A 41 3.06 -18.83 18.66
C ARG A 41 2.58 -20.11 17.97
N LYS A 42 1.77 -20.91 18.68
CA LYS A 42 1.14 -22.14 18.19
C LYS A 42 -0.19 -21.81 17.51
N LEU A 43 -0.19 -21.83 16.19
CA LEU A 43 -1.28 -21.33 15.34
C LEU A 43 -1.42 -22.21 14.09
N VAL A 44 -2.44 -21.96 13.27
CA VAL A 44 -2.46 -22.49 11.90
C VAL A 44 -1.32 -21.86 11.11
N ILE A 45 -0.48 -22.70 10.53
CA ILE A 45 0.71 -22.29 9.81
C ILE A 45 0.41 -22.20 8.31
N HIS A 46 0.86 -21.10 7.71
CA HIS A 46 0.84 -20.85 6.27
C HIS A 46 2.12 -21.41 5.63
N ALA A 47 2.41 -21.02 4.38
CA ALA A 47 3.65 -21.37 3.70
C ALA A 47 4.91 -20.96 4.49
N LYS A 48 6.03 -21.65 4.21
CA LYS A 48 7.37 -21.39 4.80
C LYS A 48 7.44 -21.52 6.33
N LYS A 49 6.55 -22.33 6.95
CA LYS A 49 6.48 -22.55 8.41
C LYS A 49 6.21 -21.26 9.21
N LEU A 50 5.47 -20.31 8.63
CA LEU A 50 5.12 -19.04 9.27
C LEU A 50 3.61 -18.96 9.50
N CYS A 51 3.17 -18.34 10.59
CA CYS A 51 1.76 -17.97 10.72
C CYS A 51 1.38 -16.92 9.67
N ALA A 52 0.09 -16.81 9.33
CA ALA A 52 -0.41 -15.87 8.32
C ALA A 52 0.09 -14.43 8.54
N GLY A 53 0.07 -13.95 9.79
CA GLY A 53 0.55 -12.60 10.12
C GLY A 53 2.05 -12.41 9.86
N CYS A 54 2.89 -13.37 10.26
CA CYS A 54 4.33 -13.31 10.00
C CYS A 54 4.67 -13.46 8.52
N TYR A 55 3.92 -14.29 7.80
CA TYR A 55 4.05 -14.45 6.35
C TYR A 55 3.73 -13.12 5.63
N ASN A 56 2.57 -12.52 5.93
CA ASN A 56 2.17 -11.25 5.32
C ASN A 56 3.14 -10.13 5.64
N HIS A 57 3.62 -10.04 6.89
CA HIS A 57 4.62 -9.04 7.24
C HIS A 57 5.92 -9.19 6.44
N LEU A 58 6.42 -10.41 6.25
CA LEU A 58 7.71 -10.62 5.57
C LEU A 58 7.62 -10.49 4.05
N PHE A 59 6.49 -10.87 3.44
CA PHE A 59 6.41 -10.98 1.99
C PHE A 59 5.43 -9.99 1.33
N HIS A 60 4.56 -9.36 2.12
CA HIS A 60 3.46 -8.53 1.59
C HIS A 60 3.33 -7.16 2.26
N ALA A 61 4.11 -6.82 3.28
CA ALA A 61 4.04 -5.52 3.94
C ALA A 61 4.22 -4.36 2.93
N ASP A 62 5.23 -4.43 2.07
CA ASP A 62 5.50 -3.36 1.10
C ASP A 62 4.43 -3.28 0.01
N LYS A 63 3.91 -4.43 -0.45
CA LYS A 63 2.79 -4.47 -1.40
C LYS A 63 1.53 -3.84 -0.81
N SER A 64 1.22 -4.12 0.45
CA SER A 64 0.09 -3.51 1.16
C SER A 64 0.26 -2.00 1.32
N LYS A 65 1.46 -1.54 1.68
CA LYS A 65 1.78 -0.11 1.75
C LYS A 65 1.63 0.55 0.38
N GLN A 66 2.26 0.02 -0.67
CA GLN A 66 2.13 0.56 -2.03
C GLN A 66 0.67 0.63 -2.48
N HIS A 67 -0.14 -0.39 -2.19
CA HIS A 67 -1.57 -0.37 -2.49
C HIS A 67 -2.30 0.77 -1.76
N TYR A 68 -2.05 0.93 -0.47
CA TYR A 68 -2.66 1.99 0.34
C TYR A 68 -2.23 3.39 -0.15
N HIS A 69 -0.93 3.61 -0.32
CA HIS A 69 -0.38 4.88 -0.81
C HIS A 69 -0.91 5.24 -2.20
N ARG A 70 -1.05 4.25 -3.08
CA ARG A 70 -1.66 4.46 -4.39
C ARG A 70 -3.12 4.89 -4.26
N LYS A 71 -3.90 4.18 -3.44
CA LYS A 71 -5.32 4.48 -3.21
C LYS A 71 -5.52 5.85 -2.56
N SER A 72 -4.66 6.22 -1.61
CA SER A 72 -4.76 7.50 -0.89
C SER A 72 -4.36 8.71 -1.72
N ASN A 73 -3.59 8.50 -2.79
CA ASN A 73 -3.09 9.56 -3.69
C ASN A 73 -3.81 9.58 -5.04
N ASN A 74 -4.80 8.70 -5.26
CA ASN A 74 -5.57 8.58 -6.49
C ASN A 74 -4.73 8.42 -7.78
N VAL A 75 -3.58 7.73 -7.72
CA VAL A 75 -2.66 7.55 -8.87
C VAL A 75 -2.71 6.11 -9.38
N ASP A 76 -2.44 5.87 -10.67
CA ASP A 76 -2.26 4.50 -11.18
C ASP A 76 -0.89 3.89 -10.77
N LEU A 77 -0.73 2.57 -10.94
CA LEU A 77 0.48 1.86 -10.51
C LEU A 77 1.72 2.22 -11.33
N LYS A 78 1.57 2.48 -12.63
CA LYS A 78 2.68 2.79 -13.54
C LYS A 78 3.23 4.18 -13.20
N THR A 79 2.34 5.15 -13.02
CA THR A 79 2.72 6.51 -12.62
C THR A 79 3.35 6.52 -11.23
N TYR A 80 2.74 5.85 -10.25
CA TYR A 80 3.31 5.74 -8.89
C TYR A 80 4.76 5.22 -8.94
N ARG A 81 5.01 4.09 -9.62
CA ARG A 81 6.36 3.49 -9.73
C ARG A 81 7.37 4.40 -10.43
N LYS A 82 6.93 5.14 -11.46
CA LYS A 82 7.80 6.06 -12.19
C LYS A 82 8.21 7.24 -11.29
N VAL A 83 7.24 7.82 -10.59
CA VAL A 83 7.46 8.99 -9.73
C VAL A 83 8.28 8.62 -8.48
N THR A 84 8.04 7.45 -7.88
CA THR A 84 8.74 6.99 -6.66
C THR A 84 10.05 6.26 -6.92
N GLN A 85 10.62 6.37 -8.13
CA GLN A 85 11.89 5.71 -8.44
C GLN A 85 13.08 6.39 -7.75
N THR A 86 13.10 7.72 -7.75
CA THR A 86 14.20 8.53 -7.21
C THR A 86 13.68 9.84 -6.63
N CYS A 87 14.33 10.34 -5.59
CA CYS A 87 14.07 11.68 -5.09
C CYS A 87 14.52 12.71 -6.12
N VAL A 88 13.60 13.56 -6.56
CA VAL A 88 13.91 14.58 -7.58
C VAL A 88 14.91 15.63 -7.10
N VAL A 89 14.97 15.87 -5.77
CA VAL A 89 15.87 16.85 -5.15
C VAL A 89 17.31 16.34 -5.10
N CYS A 90 17.56 15.17 -4.51
CA CYS A 90 18.91 14.65 -4.24
C CYS A 90 19.29 13.33 -4.91
N GLY A 91 18.39 12.70 -5.66
CA GLY A 91 18.65 11.44 -6.37
C GLY A 91 18.54 10.16 -5.53
N PHE A 92 18.25 10.25 -4.22
CA PHE A 92 18.08 9.06 -3.37
C PHE A 92 16.99 8.11 -3.90
N ASP A 93 17.25 6.80 -3.95
CA ASP A 93 16.47 5.82 -4.73
C ASP A 93 15.92 4.64 -3.91
N LYS A 94 16.16 4.59 -2.59
CA LYS A 94 15.76 3.44 -1.75
C LYS A 94 14.35 3.58 -1.17
N ILE A 95 14.04 4.74 -0.61
CA ILE A 95 12.75 5.05 0.02
C ILE A 95 12.34 6.42 -0.51
N VAL A 96 11.36 6.43 -1.39
CA VAL A 96 10.86 7.63 -2.06
C VAL A 96 9.35 7.55 -2.06
N ASP A 97 8.71 8.61 -1.56
CA ASP A 97 7.26 8.75 -1.51
C ASP A 97 6.81 9.74 -2.57
N LEU A 98 5.59 9.51 -3.09
CA LEU A 98 4.93 10.42 -4.01
C LEU A 98 4.38 11.61 -3.23
N HIS A 99 4.54 12.80 -3.80
CA HIS A 99 4.04 14.05 -3.26
C HIS A 99 3.38 14.89 -4.37
N HIS A 100 2.19 15.41 -4.10
CA HIS A 100 1.51 16.42 -4.91
C HIS A 100 2.00 17.80 -4.48
N ILE A 101 2.65 18.55 -5.37
CA ILE A 101 3.25 19.86 -5.06
C ILE A 101 2.17 20.85 -4.61
N ASP A 102 1.00 20.82 -5.26
CA ASP A 102 -0.16 21.67 -4.94
C ASP A 102 -1.01 21.19 -3.75
N SER A 103 -0.64 20.08 -3.11
CA SER A 103 -1.41 19.42 -2.05
C SER A 103 -2.82 18.94 -2.46
N ASN A 104 -3.18 19.05 -3.75
CA ASN A 104 -4.43 18.54 -4.30
C ASN A 104 -4.23 17.13 -4.86
N LYS A 105 -4.77 16.14 -4.14
CA LYS A 105 -4.63 14.72 -4.49
C LYS A 105 -5.34 14.31 -5.77
N GLU A 106 -6.24 15.14 -6.29
CA GLU A 106 -6.94 14.88 -7.54
C GLU A 106 -6.15 15.41 -8.76
N ASN A 107 -5.17 16.29 -8.54
CA ASN A 107 -4.32 16.80 -9.62
C ASN A 107 -3.15 15.86 -9.92
N ASN A 108 -3.42 14.85 -10.75
CA ASN A 108 -2.42 13.86 -11.15
C ASN A 108 -1.57 14.27 -12.36
N SER A 109 -1.48 15.57 -12.67
CA SER A 109 -0.60 16.06 -13.74
C SER A 109 0.85 15.61 -13.49
N PRO A 110 1.59 15.11 -14.49
CA PRO A 110 2.99 14.71 -14.33
C PRO A 110 3.89 15.80 -13.76
N LYS A 111 3.54 17.08 -13.94
CA LYS A 111 4.27 18.23 -13.42
C LYS A 111 3.91 18.58 -11.97
N ASN A 112 2.83 18.03 -11.43
CA ASN A 112 2.41 18.21 -10.03
C ASN A 112 2.85 17.04 -9.13
N LEU A 113 3.29 15.92 -9.71
CA LEU A 113 3.69 14.72 -8.98
C LEU A 113 5.22 14.61 -8.91
N VAL A 114 5.76 14.56 -7.69
CA VAL A 114 7.20 14.40 -7.45
C VAL A 114 7.51 13.25 -6.50
N GLY A 115 8.63 12.57 -6.76
CA GLY A 115 9.22 11.62 -5.83
C GLY A 115 10.13 12.34 -4.84
N LEU A 116 9.90 12.18 -3.54
CA LEU A 116 10.72 12.76 -2.48
C LEU A 116 11.18 11.70 -1.48
N CYS A 117 12.45 11.73 -1.08
CA CYS A 117 12.92 10.91 0.04
C CYS A 117 12.32 11.43 1.37
N PRO A 118 12.37 10.65 2.47
CA PRO A 118 11.78 11.04 3.76
C PRO A 118 12.23 12.42 4.25
N ASN A 119 13.48 12.80 4.02
CA ASN A 119 14.02 14.09 4.43
C ASN A 119 13.39 15.24 3.63
N HIS A 120 13.46 15.21 2.30
CA HIS A 120 12.89 16.26 1.46
C HIS A 120 11.36 16.31 1.52
N HIS A 121 10.71 15.15 1.72
CA HIS A 121 9.28 15.08 1.95
C HIS A 121 8.87 15.73 3.28
N ARG A 122 9.71 15.65 4.32
CA ARG A 122 9.52 16.41 5.57
C ARG A 122 9.77 17.91 5.35
N MET A 123 10.80 18.27 4.59
CA MET A 123 11.19 19.66 4.33
C MET A 123 10.11 20.43 3.55
N ILE A 124 9.54 19.86 2.50
CA ILE A 124 8.50 20.55 1.71
C ILE A 124 7.23 20.82 2.53
N ASN A 125 6.91 19.95 3.48
CA ASN A 125 5.80 20.13 4.40
C ASN A 125 6.10 21.14 5.53
N ASN A 126 7.38 21.51 5.73
CA ASN A 126 7.81 22.45 6.74
C ASN A 126 7.94 23.87 6.15
N ALA A 127 7.19 24.83 6.67
CA ALA A 127 7.21 26.21 6.19
C ALA A 127 8.61 26.84 6.14
N LYS A 128 9.51 26.49 7.08
CA LYS A 128 10.88 27.01 7.14
C LYS A 128 11.75 26.56 5.95
N PHE A 129 11.53 25.34 5.46
CA PHE A 129 12.37 24.73 4.42
C PHE A 129 11.65 24.58 3.07
N ARG A 130 10.33 24.83 3.03
CA ARG A 130 9.50 24.68 1.83
C ARG A 130 10.02 25.49 0.65
N GLN A 131 10.42 26.74 0.89
CA GLN A 131 10.91 27.63 -0.17
C GLN A 131 12.20 27.14 -0.81
N GLU A 132 13.09 26.52 -0.02
CA GLU A 132 14.30 25.89 -0.51
C GLU A 132 13.96 24.75 -1.48
N ILE A 133 13.03 23.87 -1.08
CA ILE A 133 12.59 22.75 -1.93
C ILE A 133 11.90 23.25 -3.19
N PHE A 134 11.02 24.24 -3.08
CA PHE A 134 10.32 24.83 -4.22
C PHE A 134 11.31 25.46 -5.21
N LYS A 135 12.33 26.18 -4.74
CA LYS A 135 13.38 26.71 -5.62
C LYS A 135 14.04 25.59 -6.43
N THR A 136 14.44 24.50 -5.79
CA THR A 136 15.04 23.35 -6.48
C THR A 136 14.08 22.67 -7.47
N LEU A 137 12.80 22.56 -7.13
CA LEU A 137 11.78 22.01 -8.04
C LEU A 137 11.55 22.90 -9.26
N LYS A 138 11.55 24.23 -9.08
CA LYS A 138 11.44 25.21 -10.17
C LYS A 138 12.62 25.09 -11.14
N GLU A 139 13.83 25.02 -10.63
CA GLU A 139 15.06 24.83 -11.42
C GLU A 139 15.03 23.52 -12.24
N LYS A 140 14.30 22.51 -11.75
CA LYS A 140 14.09 21.22 -12.43
C LYS A 140 12.85 21.19 -13.34
N GLY A 141 12.16 22.31 -13.52
CA GLY A 141 11.06 22.47 -14.48
C GLY A 141 9.68 22.00 -14.02
N PHE A 142 9.45 21.88 -12.71
CA PHE A 142 8.13 21.54 -12.16
C PHE A 142 7.23 22.77 -12.04
N ASP A 143 5.93 22.56 -12.19
CA ASP A 143 4.93 23.61 -11.98
C ASP A 143 4.74 23.77 -10.46
N LEU A 144 4.97 24.97 -9.96
CA LEU A 144 4.73 25.30 -8.57
C LEU A 144 3.40 26.05 -8.44
N PRO A 145 2.63 25.82 -7.36
CA PRO A 145 1.68 26.81 -6.89
C PRO A 145 2.52 28.00 -6.40
N LEU A 146 2.75 28.94 -7.31
CA LEU A 146 3.35 30.22 -7.01
C LEU A 146 2.37 30.98 -6.10
N GLU A 147 2.83 31.34 -4.90
CA GLU A 147 2.45 32.58 -4.20
C GLU A 147 1.17 32.66 -3.35
N GLN A 148 0.42 31.60 -3.06
CA GLN A 148 -0.76 31.73 -2.17
C GLN A 148 -0.54 31.45 -0.68
N ILE A 149 0.60 30.91 -0.26
CA ILE A 149 0.82 30.50 1.16
C ILE A 149 1.64 31.53 1.97
N MET A 150 2.05 32.65 1.37
CA MET A 150 2.78 33.72 2.07
C MET A 150 1.89 34.84 2.63
N LYS A 151 0.56 34.67 2.59
CA LYS A 151 -0.41 35.61 3.17
C LYS A 151 -1.29 34.92 4.22
N SER A 152 -0.70 34.60 5.37
CA SER A 152 -1.42 34.40 6.64
C SER A 152 -0.47 34.52 7.80
#